data_AF-A0AA90NN07-F1
#
_entry.id   AF-A0AA90NN07-F1
#
_cell.length_a   1.000
_cell.length_b   1.000
_cell.length_c   1.000
_cell.angle_alpha   90.00
_cell.angle_beta   90.00
_cell.angle_gamma   90.00
#
_symmetry.space_group_name_H-M   'P 1'
#
loop_
_entity.id
_entity.type
_entity.pdbx_description
1 polymer ?
#
loop_
_entity_poly.entity_id
_entity_poly.type
_entity_poly.pdbx_seq_one_letter_code
_entity_poly.pdbx_strand_id
1 'polypeptide(L)' 'MDTVIGKGHSGALVTIVERVTKYTVSAQVNSKSAADVTKATISLLNPFKDIVQTITADNGKEFSYHEKMS' A
#
# COMPACT_ATOMS: atom_id res chain seq x y z
N MET A 1 -6.40 1.75 -1.49
CA MET A 1 -5.27 1.29 -0.66
C MET A 1 -5.44 1.89 0.72
N ASP A 2 -5.07 1.16 1.77
CA ASP A 2 -5.23 1.58 3.16
C ASP A 2 -4.06 1.08 4.04
N THR A 3 -3.88 1.68 5.22
CA THR A 3 -2.96 1.20 6.25
C THR A 3 -3.64 0.99 7.60
N VAL A 4 -3.39 -0.15 8.23
CA VAL A 4 -3.86 -0.44 9.59
C VAL A 4 -2.69 -0.37 10.56
N ILE A 5 -2.80 0.41 11.63
CA ILE A 5 -1.74 0.55 12.63
C ILE A 5 -1.83 -0.56 13.68
N GLY A 6 -0.71 -1.24 13.91
CA GLY A 6 -0.60 -2.24 14.96
C GLY A 6 -0.78 -1.63 16.35
N LYS A 7 -1.39 -2.37 17.27
CA LYS A 7 -1.59 -1.94 18.66
C LYS A 7 -0.24 -1.53 19.28
N GLY A 8 -0.21 -0.37 19.96
CA GLY A 8 1.01 0.15 20.57
C GLY A 8 2.07 0.63 19.56
N HIS A 9 1.66 0.98 18.33
CA HIS A 9 2.55 1.43 17.24
C HIS A 9 3.59 0.37 16.82
N SER A 10 3.26 -0.91 16.98
CA SER A 10 4.13 -2.07 16.68
C SER A 10 4.29 -2.38 15.18
N GLY A 11 4.09 -1.39 14.31
CA GLY A 11 4.11 -1.51 12.86
C GLY A 11 2.79 -1.13 12.19
N ALA A 12 2.68 -1.42 10.90
CA ALA A 12 1.46 -1.22 10.13
C ALA A 12 1.23 -2.36 9.13
N LEU A 13 -0.01 -2.50 8.66
CA LEU A 13 -0.39 -3.43 7.60
C LEU A 13 -0.88 -2.61 6.40
N VAL A 14 -0.16 -2.68 5.29
CA VAL A 14 -0.60 -2.10 4.01
C VAL A 14 -1.56 -3.09 3.36
N THR A 15 -2.74 -2.60 2.94
CA THR A 15 -3.75 -3.42 2.26
C THR A 15 -4.15 -2.77 0.94
N ILE A 16 -4.11 -3.57 -0.13
CA ILE A 16 -4.51 -3.15 -1.48
C ILE A 16 -5.63 -4.09 -1.95
N VAL A 17 -6.74 -3.50 -2.36
CA VAL A 17 -7.94 -4.21 -2.82
C VAL A 17 -8.26 -3.75 -4.22
N GLU A 18 -8.31 -4.68 -5.16
CA GLU A 18 -8.81 -4.43 -6.52
C GLU A 18 -10.33 -4.20 -6.46
N ARG A 19 -10.81 -3.15 -7.11
CA ARG A 19 -12.17 -2.62 -6.91
C ARG A 19 -13.27 -3.53 -7.43
N VAL A 20 -13.03 -4.30 -8.49
CA VAL A 20 -14.04 -5.12 -9.19
C VAL A 20 -14.11 -6.52 -8.59
N THR A 21 -13.01 -7.27 -8.67
CA THR A 21 -12.87 -8.66 -8.22
C THR A 21 -12.73 -8.80 -6.71
N LYS A 22 -12.39 -7.70 -6.02
CA LYS A 22 -12.03 -7.70 -4.59
C LYS A 22 -10.77 -8.50 -4.27
N TYR A 23 -9.96 -8.83 -5.29
CA TYR A 23 -8.66 -9.45 -5.06
C TYR A 23 -7.82 -8.56 -4.15
N THR A 24 -7.30 -9.16 -3.08
CA THR A 24 -6.67 -8.43 -1.98
C THR A 24 -5.27 -8.93 -1.75
N VAL A 25 -4.32 -8.01 -1.65
CA VAL A 25 -2.94 -8.28 -1.25
C VAL A 25 -2.57 -7.38 -0.08
N SER A 26 -1.74 -7.89 0.83
CA SER A 26 -1.34 -7.14 2.01
C SER A 26 0.08 -7.49 2.44
N ALA A 27 0.74 -6.53 3.10
CA ALA A 27 2.07 -6.71 3.66
C ALA A 27 2.19 -5.97 5.00
N GLN A 28 2.78 -6.64 5.99
CA GLN A 28 3.19 -5.98 7.22
C GLN A 28 4.44 -5.15 6.96
N VAL A 29 4.46 -3.93 7.49
CA VAL A 29 5.58 -3.00 7.45
C VAL A 29 5.97 -2.57 8.86
N ASN A 30 7.23 -2.21 9.03
CA ASN A 30 7.78 -1.81 10.32
C ASN A 30 7.18 -0.49 10.84
N SER A 31 6.68 0.37 9.95
CA SER A 31 6.04 1.63 10.32
C SER A 31 5.08 2.12 9.24
N LYS A 32 4.27 3.14 9.56
CA LYS A 32 3.43 3.87 8.60
C LYS A 32 4.19 4.97 7.83
N SER A 33 5.51 4.93 7.81
CA SER A 33 6.29 5.92 7.07
C SER A 33 5.99 5.82 5.58
N ALA A 34 5.99 6.97 4.89
CA ALA A 34 5.74 6.99 3.45
C ALA A 34 6.74 6.12 2.67
N ALA A 35 7.99 6.03 3.15
CA ALA A 35 9.01 5.19 2.56
C ALA A 35 8.70 3.69 2.69
N ASP A 36 8.34 3.23 3.89
CA ASP A 36 8.02 1.81 4.14
C ASP A 36 6.78 1.37 3.35
N VAL A 37 5.74 2.23 3.36
CA VAL A 37 4.48 1.99 2.66
C VAL A 37 4.70 1.94 1.15
N THR A 38 5.45 2.89 0.59
CA THR A 38 5.78 2.91 -0.85
C THR A 38 6.52 1.65 -1.27
N LYS A 39 7.54 1.23 -0.51
CA LYS A 39 8.32 0.03 -0.82
C LYS A 39 7.45 -1.23 -0.80
N ALA A 40 6.57 -1.34 0.20
CA ALA A 40 5.65 -2.46 0.30
C ALA A 40 4.64 -2.47 -0.86
N THR A 41 4.06 -1.32 -1.20
CA THR A 41 3.12 -1.20 -2.32
C THR A 41 3.74 -1.61 -3.65
N ILE A 42 4.94 -1.12 -3.97
CA ILE A 42 5.66 -1.52 -5.19
C ILE A 42 5.90 -3.03 -5.20
N SER A 43 6.35 -3.60 -4.08
CA SER A 43 6.60 -5.04 -3.99
C SER A 43 5.33 -5.87 -4.16
N LEU A 44 4.20 -5.42 -3.61
CA LEU A 44 2.91 -6.10 -3.71
C LEU A 44 2.32 -6.04 -5.12
N LEU A 45 2.52 -4.93 -5.82
CA LEU A 45 1.96 -4.70 -7.16
C LEU A 45 2.86 -5.17 -8.30
N ASN A 46 4.16 -5.36 -8.06
CA ASN A 46 5.12 -5.78 -9.09
C ASN A 46 4.69 -7.06 -9.87
N PRO A 47 4.14 -8.11 -9.23
CA PRO A 47 3.63 -9.28 -9.95
C PRO A 47 2.43 -9.00 -10.87
N PHE A 48 1.74 -7.89 -10.66
CA PHE A 48 0.52 -7.48 -11.36
C PHE A 48 0.72 -6.23 -12.22
N LYS A 49 1.96 -5.77 -12.39
CA LYS A 49 2.29 -4.48 -13.03
C LYS A 49 1.65 -4.31 -14.42
N ASP A 50 1.49 -5.40 -15.17
CA ASP A 50 0.97 -5.37 -16.55
C ASP A 50 -0.57 -5.25 -16.59
N ILE A 51 -1.25 -5.45 -15.46
CA ILE A 51 -2.72 -5.40 -15.35
C ILE A 51 -3.22 -4.29 -14.42
N VAL A 52 -2.35 -3.69 -13.59
CA VAL A 52 -2.68 -2.54 -12.74
C VAL A 52 -2.76 -1.29 -13.60
N GLN A 53 -3.94 -0.70 -13.73
CA GLN A 53 -4.16 0.50 -14.55
C GLN A 53 -4.14 1.79 -13.73
N THR A 54 -4.66 1.76 -12.51
CA THR A 54 -4.76 2.92 -11.63
C THR A 54 -4.54 2.50 -10.18
N ILE A 55 -3.94 3.39 -9.40
CA ILE A 55 -3.78 3.22 -7.96
C ILE A 55 -4.48 4.39 -7.28
N THR A 56 -5.43 4.09 -6.40
CA THR A 56 -6.15 5.11 -5.62
C THR A 56 -5.86 4.93 -4.12
N ALA A 57 -5.36 5.99 -3.51
CA ALA A 57 -5.17 6.13 -2.07
C ALA A 57 -5.85 7.41 -1.59
N ASP A 58 -6.08 7.54 -0.29
CA ASP A 58 -6.47 8.83 0.28
C ASP A 58 -5.25 9.77 0.37
N ASN A 59 -5.47 10.99 0.86
CA ASN A 59 -4.39 11.97 1.07
C ASN A 59 -3.63 11.74 2.39
N GLY A 60 -3.60 10.51 2.89
CA GLY A 60 -2.80 10.10 4.05
C GLY A 60 -1.32 10.40 3.85
N LYS A 61 -0.62 10.78 4.93
CA LYS A 61 0.81 11.14 4.86
C LYS A 61 1.68 9.94 4.47
N GLU A 62 1.24 8.73 4.82
CA GLU A 62 1.78 7.45 4.40
C GLU A 62 1.81 7.26 2.87
N PHE A 63 1.01 8.02 2.12
CA PHE A 63 0.94 7.95 0.66
C PHE A 63 1.55 9.18 -0.04
N SER A 64 2.22 10.07 0.70
CA SER A 64 2.86 11.28 0.16
C SER A 64 3.93 11.03 -0.92
N TYR A 65 4.40 9.79 -1.07
CA TYR A 65 5.36 9.39 -2.11
C TYR A 65 4.68 8.67 -3.29
N HIS A 66 3.39 8.91 -3.53
CA HIS A 66 2.60 8.24 -4.57
C HIS A 66 3.20 8.31 -5.98
N GLU A 67 3.92 9.37 -6.32
CA GLU A 67 4.59 9.51 -7.61
C GLU A 67 5.65 8.42 -7.87
N LYS A 68 6.20 7.81 -6.81
CA LYS A 68 7.16 6.69 -6.93
C LYS A 68 6.48 5.35 -7.20
N MET A 69 5.16 5.27 -7.07
CA MET A 69 4.35 4.07 -7.29
C MET A 69 3.67 4.07 -8.67
N SER A 70 3.79 5.17 -9.41
CA SER A 70 3.17 5.40 -10.72
C SER A 70 4.00 4.91 -11.89
#